data_AF-A0A7K2ZN16-F1
#
_entry.id   AF-A0A7K2ZN16-F1
#
_cell.length_a   1.000
_cell.length_b   1.000
_cell.length_c   1.000
_cell.angle_alpha   90.00
_cell.angle_beta   90.00
_cell.angle_gamma   90.00
#
_symmetry.space_group_name_H-M   'P 1'
#
loop_
_entity.id
_entity.type
_entity.pdbx_description
1 polymer ?
#
loop_
_entity_poly.entity_id
_entity_poly.type
_entity_poly.pdbx_seq_one_letter_code
_entity_poly.pdbx_strand_id
1 'polypeptide(L)' 'AAAALVRPRLEDWQRRWEEGARAAAETTAAQLEALRGHDEQHLTRALVASTGPTAHGRFGMCGRLAVYQGI' A
#
# COMPACT_ATOMS: atom_id res chain seq x y z
N ALA A 1 6.69 -26.20 20.91
CA ALA A 1 5.22 -26.38 20.79
C ALA A 1 4.50 -25.30 19.95
N ALA A 2 5.13 -24.19 19.50
CA ALA A 2 4.44 -23.20 18.66
C ALA A 2 4.13 -23.67 17.22
N ALA A 3 5.02 -24.45 16.61
CA ALA A 3 4.85 -24.96 15.25
C ALA A 3 3.59 -25.84 15.07
N ALA A 4 3.15 -26.55 16.11
CA ALA A 4 1.93 -27.35 16.08
C ALA A 4 0.66 -26.48 16.04
N LEU A 5 0.69 -25.32 16.71
CA LEU A 5 -0.44 -24.38 16.78
C LEU A 5 -0.67 -23.66 15.44
N VAL A 6 0.40 -23.37 14.71
CA VAL A 6 0.32 -22.62 13.45
C VAL A 6 0.08 -23.52 12.23
N ARG A 7 0.43 -24.81 12.30
CA ARG A 7 0.30 -25.78 11.20
C ARG A 7 -1.08 -25.79 10.53
N PRO A 8 -2.22 -25.85 11.26
CA PRO A 8 -3.53 -25.85 10.61
C PRO A 8 -3.90 -24.51 9.96
N ARG A 9 -3.14 -23.43 10.18
CA ARG A 9 -3.38 -22.10 9.62
C ARG A 9 -2.56 -21.81 8.36
N LEU A 10 -1.58 -22.67 8.04
CA LEU A 10 -0.61 -22.38 6.99
C LEU A 10 -1.24 -22.27 5.61
N GLU A 11 -2.16 -23.16 5.26
CA GLU A 11 -2.89 -23.09 3.98
C GLU A 11 -3.67 -21.78 3.85
N ASP A 12 -4.32 -21.39 4.94
CA ASP A 12 -5.11 -20.18 5.05
C ASP A 12 -4.28 -18.89 4.98
N TRP A 13 -3.05 -18.94 5.51
CA TRP A 13 -2.08 -17.85 5.40
C TRP A 13 -1.46 -17.78 4.02
N GLN A 14 -1.15 -18.94 3.43
CA GLN A 14 -0.61 -19.01 2.09
C GLN A 14 -1.60 -18.46 1.08
N ARG A 15 -2.89 -18.84 1.16
CA ARG A 15 -3.95 -18.27 0.31
C ARG A 15 -4.02 -16.74 0.44
N ARG A 16 -4.04 -16.21 1.68
CA ARG A 16 -4.07 -14.76 1.91
C ARG A 16 -2.83 -14.04 1.38
N TRP A 17 -1.67 -14.68 1.49
CA TRP A 17 -0.43 -14.13 0.96
C TRP A 17 -0.42 -14.13 -0.56
N GLU A 18 -0.87 -15.22 -1.20
CA GLU A 18 -0.98 -15.36 -2.65
C GLU A 18 -1.95 -14.33 -3.24
N GLU A 19 -3.16 -14.25 -2.69
CA GLU A 19 -4.22 -13.32 -3.14
C GLU A 19 -3.95 -11.86 -2.81
N GLY A 20 -3.10 -11.60 -1.81
CA GLY A 20 -2.77 -10.27 -1.33
C GLY A 20 -1.41 -9.81 -1.78
N ALA A 21 -0.41 -10.00 -0.92
CA ALA A 21 0.92 -9.43 -1.08
C ALA A 21 1.62 -9.91 -2.36
N ARG A 22 1.49 -11.21 -2.69
CA ARG A 22 2.11 -11.76 -3.90
C ARG A 22 1.45 -11.21 -5.16
N ALA A 23 0.12 -11.28 -5.27
CA ALA A 23 -0.60 -10.72 -6.41
C ALA A 23 -0.30 -9.22 -6.63
N ALA A 24 -0.20 -8.45 -5.53
CA ALA A 24 0.18 -7.04 -5.60
C ALA A 24 1.61 -6.87 -6.14
N ALA A 25 2.57 -7.65 -5.65
CA ALA A 25 3.96 -7.60 -6.11
C ALA A 25 4.10 -8.01 -7.59
N GLU A 26 3.39 -9.05 -8.03
CA GLU A 26 3.34 -9.48 -9.43
C GLU A 26 2.72 -8.41 -10.33
N THR A 27 1.65 -7.76 -9.88
CA THR A 27 1.04 -6.63 -10.58
C THR A 27 2.04 -5.49 -10.74
N THR A 28 2.76 -5.11 -9.68
CA THR A 28 3.81 -4.09 -9.76
C THR A 28 4.92 -4.47 -10.74
N ALA A 29 5.37 -5.72 -10.72
CA ALA A 29 6.40 -6.20 -11.65
C ALA A 29 5.94 -6.05 -13.11
N ALA A 30 4.68 -6.38 -13.42
CA ALA A 30 4.11 -6.21 -14.75
C ALA A 30 4.06 -4.72 -15.17
N GLN A 31 3.67 -3.82 -14.26
CA GLN A 31 3.67 -2.39 -14.57
C GLN A 31 5.08 -1.84 -14.83
N LEU A 32 6.08 -2.28 -14.05
CA LEU A 32 7.47 -1.88 -14.29
C LEU A 32 7.97 -2.34 -15.66
N GLU A 33 7.57 -3.54 -16.11
CA GLU A 33 7.93 -4.03 -17.44
C GLU A 33 7.24 -3.23 -18.55
N ALA A 34 5.97 -2.88 -18.37
CA ALA A 34 5.25 -2.00 -19.30
C ALA A 34 5.96 -0.64 -19.44
N LEU A 35 6.41 -0.05 -18.33
CA LEU A 35 7.18 1.20 -18.35
C LEU A 35 8.51 1.06 -19.10
N ARG A 36 9.23 -0.07 -18.94
CA ARG A 36 10.46 -0.33 -19.73
C ARG A 36 10.17 -0.43 -21.21
N GLY A 37 9.00 -0.95 -21.58
CA GLY A 37 8.51 -1.05 -22.95
C GLY A 37 7.89 0.24 -23.50
N HIS A 38 7.94 1.36 -22.76
CA HIS A 38 7.26 2.62 -23.11
C HIS A 38 5.72 2.51 -23.22
N ASP A 39 5.10 1.54 -22.55
CA ASP A 39 3.64 1.43 -22.40
C ASP A 39 3.17 2.09 -21.09
N GLU A 40 2.57 3.26 -21.23
CA GLU A 40 2.04 4.08 -20.13
C GLU A 40 0.52 4.00 -19.98
N GLN A 41 -0.17 3.05 -20.66
CA GLN A 41 -1.63 2.96 -20.62
C GLN A 41 -2.19 2.84 -19.20
N HIS A 42 -1.51 2.11 -18.32
CA HIS A 42 -1.91 1.97 -16.91
C HIS A 42 -1.82 3.29 -16.12
N LEU A 43 -0.96 4.23 -16.54
CA LEU A 43 -0.83 5.55 -15.94
C LEU A 43 -1.97 6.49 -16.38
N THR A 44 -2.54 6.30 -17.57
CA THR A 44 -3.64 7.15 -18.06
C THR A 44 -4.91 7.06 -17.20
N ARG A 45 -5.08 5.95 -16.47
CA ARG A 45 -6.18 5.72 -15.51
C ARG A 45 -5.76 5.96 -14.06
N ALA A 46 -4.48 6.20 -13.80
CA ALA A 46 -3.99 6.41 -12.45
C ALA A 46 -4.40 7.80 -11.95
N LEU A 47 -4.89 7.86 -10.72
CA LEU A 47 -5.22 9.12 -10.04
C LEU A 47 -4.14 9.41 -9.00
N VAL A 48 -3.53 10.59 -9.09
CA VAL A 48 -2.67 11.11 -8.03
C VAL A 48 -3.55 11.93 -7.09
N ALA A 49 -3.78 11.40 -5.89
CA ALA A 49 -4.43 12.15 -4.83
C ALA A 49 -3.36 12.77 -3.93
N SER A 50 -3.41 14.09 -3.75
CA SER A 50 -2.63 14.79 -2.74
C SER A 50 -3.59 15.25 -1.65
N THR A 51 -3.37 14.77 -0.43
CA THR A 51 -4.06 15.31 0.75
C THR A 51 -3.15 16.34 1.40
N GLY A 52 -3.55 17.60 1.30
CA GLY A 52 -2.93 18.68 2.05
C GLY A 52 -3.47 18.73 3.48
N PRO A 53 -2.71 19.28 4.44
CA PRO A 53 -3.24 19.55 5.75
C PRO A 53 -4.38 20.59 5.68
N THR A 54 -5.47 20.33 6.38
CA THR A 54 -6.64 21.21 6.48
C THR A 54 -6.40 22.41 7.38
N ALA A 55 -5.40 22.35 8.25
CA ALA A 55 -4.96 23.49 9.04
C ALA A 55 -3.46 23.45 9.29
N HIS A 56 -2.84 24.63 9.34
CA HIS A 56 -1.43 24.80 9.62
C HIS A 56 -1.24 25.59 10.91
N GLY A 57 -0.12 25.38 11.60
CA GLY A 57 0.28 26.24 12.71
C GLY A 57 -0.50 26.00 14.00
N ARG A 58 -1.21 24.87 14.17
CA ARG A 58 -1.75 24.51 15.49
C ARG A 58 -0.62 24.18 16.45
N PHE A 59 -0.79 24.46 17.73
CA PHE A 59 0.20 24.07 18.74
C PHE A 59 0.06 22.58 19.08
N GLY A 60 1.18 21.88 19.10
CA GLY A 60 1.35 20.52 19.62
C GLY A 60 2.49 20.47 20.63
N MET A 61 2.71 19.30 21.23
CA MET A 61 3.72 19.13 22.28
C MET A 61 5.14 19.51 21.83
N CYS A 62 5.47 19.36 20.55
CA CYS A 62 6.79 19.64 20.00
C CYS A 62 6.86 20.90 19.12
N GLY A 63 5.81 21.73 19.06
CA GLY A 63 5.80 22.94 18.23
C GLY A 63 4.55 23.13 17.38
N ARG A 64 4.71 23.46 16.09
CA ARG A 64 3.59 23.72 15.16
C ARG A 64 3.22 22.46 14.39
N LEU A 65 1.93 22.18 14.28
CA LEU A 65 1.36 21.02 13.60
C LEU A 65 0.73 21.40 12.26
N ALA A 66 0.84 20.47 11.32
CA ALA A 66 -0.02 20.37 10.14
C ALA A 66 -1.11 19.34 10.44
N VAL A 67 -2.38 19.73 10.35
CA VAL A 67 -3.52 18.89 10.68
C VAL A 67 -4.05 18.25 9.41
N TYR A 68 -4.21 16.93 9.42
CA TYR A 68 -4.86 16.20 8.36
C TYR A 68 -6.26 15.79 8.83
N GLN A 69 -7.22 15.68 7.90
CA GLN A 69 -8.50 15.04 8.22
C GLN A 69 -8.25 13.59 8.57
N GLY A 70 -8.86 13.11 9.66
CA GLY A 70 -8.86 11.69 9.99
C GLY A 70 -9.64 10.92 8.94
N ILE A 71 -9.16 9.73 8.59
CA ILE A 71 -9.89 8.75 7.76
C ILE A 71 -11.12 8.21 8.50
#